data_AF-A0A357A8Y6-F1
#
_entry.id   AF-A0A357A8Y6-F1
#
_cell.length_a   1.000
_cell.length_b   1.000
_cell.length_c   1.000
_cell.angle_alpha   90.00
_cell.angle_beta   90.00
_cell.angle_gamma   90.00
#
_symmetry.space_group_name_H-M   'P 1'
#
loop_
_entity.id
_entity.type
_entity.pdbx_description
1 polymer ?
#
loop_
_entity_poly.entity_id
_entity_poly.type
_entity_poly.pdbx_seq_one_letter_code
_entity_poly.pdbx_strand_id
1 'polypeptide(L)' 'LVILSGNCHQWSADFVNQLRKQAQKCSVTIIALTDCHAPSWLHQESHLGVDGYLVKPVATDILMSVVESARLRQFCCF' A
#
# COMPACT_ATOMS: atom_id res chain seq x y z
N LEU A 1 -4.61 -6.76 -5.52
CA LEU A 1 -3.47 -6.19 -4.77
C LEU A 1 -2.62 -5.37 -5.72
N VAL A 2 -2.22 -4.17 -5.33
CA VAL A 2 -1.23 -3.32 -6.02
C VAL A 2 -0.14 -2.97 -5.01
N ILE A 3 1.12 -3.17 -5.38
CA ILE A 3 2.27 -2.74 -4.58
C ILE A 3 2.97 -1.62 -5.35
N LEU A 4 2.92 -0.41 -4.81
CA LEU A 4 3.62 0.76 -5.35
C LEU A 4 5.05 0.76 -4.84
N SER A 5 6.03 0.75 -5.75
CA SER A 5 7.45 0.80 -5.40
C SER A 5 8.08 2.13 -5.82
N GLY A 6 9.14 2.51 -5.14
CA GLY A 6 9.85 3.78 -5.35
C GLY A 6 9.69 4.74 -4.17
N ASN A 7 10.14 5.97 -4.35
CA ASN A 7 10.08 6.98 -3.30
C ASN A 7 8.63 7.49 -3.13
N CYS A 8 7.99 7.14 -2.02
CA CYS A 8 6.62 7.54 -1.72
C CYS A 8 6.42 9.06 -1.69
N HIS A 9 7.46 9.83 -1.35
CA HIS A 9 7.42 11.31 -1.38
C HIS A 9 7.40 11.89 -2.81
N GLN A 10 7.72 11.08 -3.84
CA GLN A 10 7.68 11.50 -5.24
C GLN A 10 6.37 11.16 -5.94
N TRP A 11 5.51 10.32 -5.33
CA TRP A 11 4.21 10.05 -5.91
C TRP A 11 3.34 11.29 -5.80
N SER A 12 2.81 11.75 -6.92
CA SER A 12 1.82 12.83 -6.88
C SER A 12 0.57 12.34 -6.15
N ALA A 13 0.01 13.19 -5.29
CA ALA A 13 -1.24 12.88 -4.61
C ALA A 13 -2.37 12.53 -5.60
N ASP A 14 -2.37 13.16 -6.78
CA ASP A 14 -3.32 12.87 -7.86
C ASP A 14 -3.18 11.46 -8.41
N PHE A 15 -1.96 10.95 -8.57
CA PHE A 15 -1.74 9.58 -9.03
C PHE A 15 -2.34 8.58 -8.05
N VAL A 16 -2.05 8.72 -6.75
CA VAL A 16 -2.56 7.78 -5.75
C VAL A 16 -4.07 7.92 -5.57
N ASN A 17 -4.62 9.13 -5.67
CA ASN A 17 -6.06 9.37 -5.65
C ASN A 17 -6.78 8.73 -6.85
N GLN A 18 -6.22 8.82 -8.06
CA GLN A 18 -6.78 8.16 -9.24
C GLN A 18 -6.74 6.64 -9.09
N LEU A 19 -5.63 6.10 -8.60
CA LEU A 19 -5.50 4.68 -8.30
C LEU A 19 -6.53 4.23 -7.27
N ARG A 20 -6.74 5.01 -6.20
CA ARG A 20 -7.74 4.73 -5.16
C ARG A 20 -9.16 4.75 -5.71
N LYS A 21 -9.50 5.70 -6.59
CA LYS A 21 -10.81 5.74 -7.27
C LYS A 21 -11.06 4.51 -8.15
N GLN A 22 -10.02 3.99 -8.82
CA GLN A 22 -10.13 2.75 -9.58
C GLN A 22 -10.25 1.54 -8.65
N ALA A 23 -9.47 1.51 -7.57
CA ALA A 23 -9.45 0.43 -6.59
C ALA A 23 -10.77 0.26 -5.82
N GLN A 24 -11.49 1.36 -5.54
CA GLN A 24 -12.78 1.35 -4.85
C GLN A 24 -13.84 0.47 -5.55
N LYS A 25 -13.76 0.31 -6.87
CA LYS A 25 -14.71 -0.54 -7.61
C LYS A 25 -14.49 -2.04 -7.39
N CYS A 26 -13.30 -2.44 -6.95
CA CYS A 26 -12.87 -3.84 -6.94
C CYS A 26 -12.23 -4.27 -5.61
N SER A 27 -12.42 -3.51 -4.52
CA SER A 27 -11.83 -3.75 -3.20
C SER A 27 -10.32 -4.05 -3.26
N VAL A 28 -9.60 -3.32 -4.12
CA VAL A 28 -8.16 -3.56 -4.33
C VAL A 28 -7.34 -2.96 -3.20
N THR A 29 -6.59 -3.80 -2.50
CA THR A 29 -5.56 -3.36 -1.55
C THR A 29 -4.39 -2.70 -2.27
N ILE A 30 -4.00 -1.49 -1.86
CA ILE A 30 -2.86 -0.71 -2.34
C ILE A 30 -1.85 -0.58 -1.21
N ILE A 31 -0.62 -1.05 -1.42
CA ILE A 31 0.45 -1.01 -0.41
C ILE A 31 1.66 -0.27 -0.98
N ALA A 32 2.27 0.59 -0.17
CA ALA A 32 3.49 1.29 -0.50
C ALA A 32 4.72 0.45 -0.09
N LEU A 33 5.63 0.18 -1.01
CA LEU A 33 6.92 -0.45 -0.76
C LEU A 33 8.01 0.62 -0.61
N THR A 34 8.50 0.82 0.60
CA THR A 34 9.41 1.90 0.98
C THR A 34 10.80 1.39 1.35
N ASP A 35 11.82 2.18 1.04
CA ASP A 35 13.22 1.93 1.40
C ASP A 35 13.60 2.51 2.79
N CYS A 36 12.66 3.18 3.46
CA CYS A 36 12.91 3.95 4.67
C CYS A 36 13.15 3.04 5.90
N HIS A 37 14.38 3.02 6.42
CA HIS A 37 14.76 2.34 7.66
C HIS A 37 14.16 2.93 8.95
N ALA A 38 13.25 3.89 8.85
CA ALA A 38 12.56 4.45 10.00
C ALA A 38 11.12 4.75 9.61
N PRO A 39 10.12 4.16 10.29
CA PRO A 39 8.81 4.77 10.32
C PRO A 39 8.98 6.09 11.06
N SER A 40 9.02 7.21 10.34
CA SER A 40 8.85 8.51 10.99
C SER A 40 7.38 8.61 11.40
N TRP A 41 7.02 7.97 12.51
CA TRP A 41 5.73 8.16 13.18
C TRP A 41 5.46 9.65 13.50
N LEU A 42 6.51 10.48 13.42
CA LEU A 42 6.53 11.91 13.73
C LEU A 42 5.98 12.82 12.63
N HIS A 43 5.83 12.36 11.40
CA HIS A 43 5.11 13.14 10.40
C HIS A 43 3.89 12.33 9.99
N GLN A 44 2.73 12.81 10.42
CA GLN A 44 1.46 12.59 9.73
C GLN A 44 1.67 13.01 8.26
N GLU A 45 2.30 12.15 7.47
CA GLU A 45 2.18 12.20 6.03
C GLU A 45 0.71 11.93 5.77
N SER A 46 -0.02 13.04 5.60
CA SER A 46 -1.29 13.13 4.88
C SER A 46 -1.58 11.83 4.18
N HIS A 47 -2.51 11.04 4.76
CA HIS A 47 -2.91 9.72 4.28
C HIS A 47 -2.79 9.68 2.76
N LEU A 48 -1.72 9.06 2.23
CA LEU A 48 -1.46 9.00 0.78
C LEU A 48 -2.56 8.22 0.04
N GLY A 49 -3.62 7.81 0.72
CA GLY A 49 -4.65 6.96 0.18
C GLY A 49 -4.08 5.58 -0.12
N VAL A 50 -3.16 5.07 0.69
CA VAL A 50 -2.66 3.67 0.67
C VAL A 50 -3.23 2.90 1.87
N ASP A 51 -3.36 1.57 1.75
CA ASP A 51 -3.90 0.68 2.80
C ASP A 51 -2.82 0.19 3.78
N GLY A 52 -1.55 0.38 3.44
CA GLY A 52 -0.44 -0.02 4.29
C GLY A 52 0.92 0.20 3.64
N TYR A 53 1.96 -0.14 4.39
CA TYR A 53 3.36 0.02 4.01
C TYR A 53 4.12 -1.31 4.18
N LEU A 54 5.03 -1.59 3.25
CA LEU A 54 6.02 -2.65 3.30
C LEU A 54 7.40 -2.01 3.27
N VAL A 55 8.26 -2.35 4.22
CA VAL A 55 9.62 -1.80 4.31
C VAL A 55 10.61 -2.85 3.81
N LYS A 56 11.51 -2.46 2.92
CA LYS A 56 12.57 -3.36 2.44
C LYS A 56 13.63 -3.60 3.55
N PRO A 57 14.28 -4.79 3.58
CA PRO A 57 14.01 -5.96 2.74
C PRO A 57 12.72 -6.68 3.17
N VAL A 58 11.90 -7.09 2.20
CA VAL A 58 10.65 -7.81 2.47
C VAL A 58 10.92 -9.31 2.46
N ALA A 59 10.68 -9.96 3.58
CA ALA A 59 10.76 -11.42 3.68
C ALA A 59 9.60 -12.09 2.92
N THR A 60 9.86 -13.26 2.32
CA THR A 60 8.89 -13.95 1.46
C THR A 60 7.60 -14.29 2.19
N ASP A 61 7.69 -14.72 3.44
CA ASP A 61 6.55 -15.03 4.32
C ASP A 61 5.67 -13.79 4.61
N ILE A 62 6.28 -12.62 4.78
CA ILE A 62 5.58 -11.35 4.94
C ILE A 62 4.85 -10.98 3.65
N LEU A 63 5.50 -11.10 2.50
CA LEU A 63 4.87 -10.84 1.20
C LEU A 63 3.69 -11.80 0.96
N MET A 64 3.86 -13.09 1.27
CA MET A 64 2.80 -14.10 1.17
C MET A 64 1.62 -13.76 2.09
N SER A 65 1.89 -13.36 3.33
CA SER A 65 0.85 -12.97 4.29
C SER A 65 0.03 -11.77 3.78
N VAL A 66 0.69 -10.80 3.15
CA VAL A 66 0.03 -9.65 2.50
C VAL A 66 -0.82 -10.08 1.32
N VAL A 67 -0.31 -10.96 0.46
CA VAL A 67 -1.05 -11.48 -0.70
C VAL A 67 -2.31 -12.21 -0.25
N GLU A 68 -2.21 -13.12 0.71
CA GLU A 68 -3.36 -13.88 1.22
C GLU A 68 -4.38 -12.97 1.92
N SER A 69 -3.91 -12.00 2.70
CA SER A 69 -4.80 -11.03 3.36
C SER A 69 -5.55 -10.16 2.34
N ALA A 70 -4.86 -9.67 1.30
CA ALA A 70 -5.48 -8.90 0.23
C ALA A 70 -6.46 -9.74 -0.59
N ARG A 71 -6.15 -11.01 -0.82
CA ARG A 71 -7.03 -11.97 -1.48
C ARG A 71 -8.32 -12.17 -0.69
N LEU A 72 -8.22 -12.45 0.61
CA LEU A 72 -9.39 -12.63 1.48
C LEU A 72 -10.27 -11.38 1.50
N ARG A 73 -9.68 -10.18 1.61
CA ARG A 73 -10.43 -8.92 1.55
C ARG A 73 -11.19 -8.76 0.23
N GLN A 74 -10.60 -9.17 -0.89
CA GLN A 74 -11.24 -9.08 -2.20
C GLN A 74 -12.44 -10.04 -2.34
N PHE A 75 -12.35 -11.26 -1.79
CA PHE A 75 -13.42 -12.24 -1.86
C PHE A 75 -14.53 -12.03 -0.83
N CYS A 76 -14.22 -11.47 0.33
CA CYS A 76 -15.16 -11.39 1.45
C CYS A 76 -16.00 -10.10 1.52
N CYS A 77 -15.85 -9.14 0.59
CA CYS A 77 -16.65 -7.91 0.54
C CYS A 77 -16.87 -7.22 1.91
N PHE A 78 -15.85 -7.17 2.77
CA PHE A 78 -15.88 -6.39 4.02
C PHE A 78 -15.53 -4.92 3.76
#